data_AF-A0A7J6W051-F1
#
_entry.id   AF-A0A7J6W051-F1
#
_cell.length_a   1.000
_cell.length_b   1.000
_cell.length_c   1.000
_cell.angle_alpha   90.00
_cell.angle_beta   90.00
_cell.angle_gamma   90.00
#
_symmetry.space_group_name_H-M   'P 1'
#
loop_
_entity.id
_entity.type
_entity.pdbx_description
1 polymer ?
#
loop_
_entity_poly.entity_id
_entity_poly.type
_entity_poly.pdbx_seq_one_letter_code
_entity_poly.pdbx_strand_id
1 'polypeptide(L)'
;MKTSADQKDEGNDIEKGGRNKIENVASIKAGGWSTMPYIMGNETFEKLASMSLIANLVGMVVLAITAAIPHFRPQPCQNGEQCEQPKPWQFSILVVGLGFLVIGAGGIRPCNIAFGVDQFDTKTEKGKKQVQSFYNWYYLTFTLALLFALTVIVYIQNSVSWAWGLAIPATFMVLSVSVFLAGSRLYVYVLPKGSVFGSMIKVIVAAFNKRRLTGLEYSLYEAPTESESETKMLHTERFKYLDKAAIITEQDVFDDKGLPVNEWRLCSIKQVEQLKSLVGLTEALMGISLMEFFNSHLPASMSTVAGAFVFLNIAMAGYLNSCIVNSISSSGLYWLGGRDLNKNMLDYYYFVIGGLAVLNLIYFITFAQRYVVTNDSIQKVDATLQATSNKDNDDGTSQ
;
A
#
# COMPACT_ATOMS: atom_id res chain seq x y z
N MET A 1 -71.39 11.24 -22.30
CA MET A 1 -71.42 9.92 -21.61
C MET A 1 -70.53 8.97 -22.39
N LYS A 2 -69.26 8.87 -22.01
CA LYS A 2 -68.40 7.73 -22.35
C LYS A 2 -68.50 6.77 -21.17
N THR A 3 -68.83 5.54 -21.46
CA THR A 3 -69.26 4.51 -20.51
C THR A 3 -68.08 4.06 -19.65
N SER A 4 -68.33 3.85 -18.36
CA SER A 4 -67.37 3.52 -17.30
C SER A 4 -66.68 2.14 -17.43
N ALA A 5 -66.66 1.56 -18.63
CA ALA A 5 -66.10 0.24 -18.93
C ALA A 5 -64.74 0.32 -19.65
N ASP A 6 -64.48 1.33 -20.49
CA ASP A 6 -63.21 1.45 -21.23
C ASP A 6 -62.01 1.85 -20.36
N GLN A 7 -62.25 2.47 -19.20
CA GLN A 7 -61.19 2.88 -18.29
C GLN A 7 -60.66 1.73 -17.41
N LYS A 8 -61.33 0.57 -17.44
CA LYS A 8 -60.97 -0.61 -16.63
C LYS A 8 -60.03 -1.57 -17.38
N ASP A 9 -60.04 -1.56 -18.70
CA ASP A 9 -59.16 -2.40 -19.52
C ASP A 9 -57.78 -1.75 -19.76
N GLU A 10 -57.68 -0.42 -19.90
CA GLU A 10 -56.36 0.26 -19.95
C GLU A 10 -55.54 0.08 -18.66
N GLY A 11 -56.19 -0.01 -17.50
CA GLY A 11 -55.50 -0.27 -16.23
C GLY A 11 -54.93 -1.69 -16.12
N ASN A 12 -55.57 -2.67 -16.77
CA ASN A 12 -55.22 -4.09 -16.67
C ASN A 12 -54.06 -4.47 -17.63
N ASP A 13 -53.98 -3.78 -18.77
CA ASP A 13 -52.85 -3.93 -19.72
C ASP A 13 -51.57 -3.26 -19.21
N ILE A 14 -51.69 -2.13 -18.48
CA ILE A 14 -50.56 -1.50 -17.79
C ILE A 14 -50.06 -2.38 -16.62
N GLU A 15 -50.96 -3.05 -15.89
CA GLU A 15 -50.58 -3.98 -14.82
C GLU A 15 -49.87 -5.23 -15.35
N LYS A 16 -50.34 -5.80 -16.48
CA LYS A 16 -49.67 -6.93 -17.15
C LYS A 16 -48.33 -6.55 -17.78
N GLY A 17 -48.24 -5.35 -18.38
CA GLY A 17 -46.98 -4.79 -18.88
C GLY A 17 -45.97 -4.51 -17.76
N GLY A 18 -46.44 -4.09 -16.57
CA GLY A 18 -45.63 -3.90 -15.37
C GLY A 18 -45.16 -5.21 -14.74
N ARG A 19 -46.01 -6.24 -14.67
CA ARG A 19 -45.67 -7.54 -14.08
C ARG A 19 -44.65 -8.32 -14.92
N ASN A 20 -44.77 -8.27 -16.26
CA ASN A 20 -43.78 -8.85 -17.17
C ASN A 20 -42.44 -8.08 -17.20
N LYS A 21 -42.43 -6.82 -16.78
CA LYS A 21 -41.21 -6.00 -16.63
C LYS A 21 -40.49 -6.26 -15.31
N ILE A 22 -41.21 -6.75 -14.28
CA ILE A 22 -40.64 -7.15 -12.99
C ILE A 22 -40.09 -8.60 -13.06
N GLU A 23 -40.66 -9.48 -13.87
CA GLU A 23 -40.09 -10.83 -14.13
C GLU A 23 -38.87 -10.83 -15.08
N ASN A 24 -38.57 -9.73 -15.76
CA ASN A 24 -37.34 -9.55 -16.55
C ASN A 24 -36.29 -8.67 -15.86
N VAL A 25 -36.34 -8.55 -14.53
CA VAL A 25 -35.11 -8.27 -13.78
C VAL A 25 -34.31 -9.55 -13.85
N ALA A 26 -33.43 -9.62 -14.87
CA ALA A 26 -32.48 -10.69 -15.09
C ALA A 26 -31.99 -11.22 -13.74
N SER A 27 -32.15 -12.52 -13.52
CA SER A 27 -31.58 -13.20 -12.37
C SER A 27 -30.13 -12.75 -12.23
N ILE A 28 -29.86 -11.85 -11.28
CA ILE A 28 -28.51 -11.36 -11.04
C ILE A 28 -27.77 -12.57 -10.52
N LYS A 29 -27.02 -13.22 -11.41
CA LYS A 29 -26.17 -14.34 -11.06
C LYS A 29 -25.19 -13.79 -10.03
N ALA A 30 -25.30 -14.26 -8.78
CA ALA A 30 -24.41 -13.84 -7.72
C ALA A 30 -22.97 -13.98 -8.24
N GLY A 31 -22.25 -12.85 -8.33
CA GLY A 31 -20.85 -12.90 -8.72
C GLY A 31 -20.14 -13.82 -7.73
N GLY A 32 -19.50 -14.86 -8.24
CA GLY A 32 -18.73 -15.78 -7.42
C GLY A 32 -17.45 -15.11 -6.89
N TRP A 33 -16.39 -15.89 -6.72
CA TRP A 33 -15.08 -15.40 -6.24
C TRP A 33 -14.49 -14.21 -7.03
N SER A 34 -14.96 -13.93 -8.26
CA SER A 34 -14.55 -12.76 -9.05
C SER A 34 -15.12 -11.42 -8.57
N THR A 35 -16.27 -11.37 -7.88
CA THR A 35 -16.77 -10.13 -7.26
C THR A 35 -16.25 -9.92 -5.85
N MET A 36 -15.68 -10.97 -5.24
CA MET A 36 -15.08 -10.92 -3.91
C MET A 36 -14.01 -9.82 -3.75
N PRO A 37 -13.06 -9.57 -4.68
CA PRO A 37 -12.13 -8.45 -4.57
C PRO A 37 -12.77 -7.06 -4.70
N TYR A 38 -13.93 -6.95 -5.36
CA TYR A 38 -14.70 -5.68 -5.45
C TYR A 38 -15.52 -5.42 -4.19
N ILE A 39 -16.11 -6.48 -3.61
CA ILE A 39 -16.82 -6.43 -2.32
C ILE A 39 -15.82 -6.19 -1.17
N MET A 40 -14.69 -6.91 -1.16
CA MET A 40 -13.59 -6.64 -0.23
C MET A 40 -13.09 -5.23 -0.46
N GLY A 41 -12.72 -4.80 -1.67
CA GLY A 41 -12.18 -3.45 -1.88
C GLY A 41 -13.07 -2.33 -1.32
N ASN A 42 -14.41 -2.48 -1.42
CA ASN A 42 -15.37 -1.52 -0.87
C ASN A 42 -15.51 -1.58 0.65
N GLU A 43 -15.73 -2.77 1.21
CA GLU A 43 -15.86 -2.92 2.66
C GLU A 43 -14.51 -2.83 3.40
N THR A 44 -13.38 -3.03 2.72
CA THR A 44 -12.08 -3.21 3.35
C THR A 44 -11.48 -1.90 3.79
N PHE A 45 -11.69 -0.75 3.15
CA PHE A 45 -11.04 0.49 3.63
C PHE A 45 -11.66 1.03 4.92
N GLU A 46 -12.98 1.01 5.03
CA GLU A 46 -13.69 1.38 6.27
C GLU A 46 -13.43 0.33 7.37
N LYS A 47 -13.49 -0.96 7.02
CA LYS A 47 -13.11 -2.03 7.95
C LYS A 47 -11.63 -1.96 8.30
N LEU A 48 -10.72 -1.57 7.41
CA LEU A 48 -9.28 -1.49 7.65
C LEU A 48 -8.99 -0.42 8.70
N ALA A 49 -9.58 0.76 8.59
CA ALA A 49 -9.45 1.78 9.63
C ALA A 49 -9.96 1.25 10.98
N SER A 50 -11.14 0.62 11.02
CA SER A 50 -11.69 0.05 12.26
C SER A 50 -10.85 -1.13 12.83
N MET A 51 -10.37 -2.04 11.98
CA MET A 51 -9.52 -3.17 12.33
C MET A 51 -8.15 -2.68 12.81
N SER A 52 -7.60 -1.64 12.20
CA SER A 52 -6.35 -1.00 12.62
C SER A 52 -6.52 -0.23 13.94
N LEU A 53 -7.65 0.42 14.18
CA LEU A 53 -7.97 1.02 15.49
C LEU A 53 -8.01 -0.05 16.59
N ILE A 54 -8.66 -1.18 16.33
CA ILE A 54 -8.70 -2.31 17.27
C ILE A 54 -7.30 -2.91 17.47
N ALA A 55 -6.54 -3.14 16.40
CA ALA A 55 -5.17 -3.64 16.48
C ALA A 55 -4.26 -2.72 17.30
N ASN A 56 -4.34 -1.41 17.07
CA ASN A 56 -3.56 -0.42 17.83
C ASN A 56 -3.95 -0.42 19.32
N LEU A 57 -5.25 -0.52 19.61
CA LEU A 57 -5.75 -0.59 20.98
C LEU A 57 -5.26 -1.85 21.69
N VAL A 58 -5.36 -3.02 21.04
CA VAL A 58 -4.84 -4.29 21.56
C VAL A 58 -3.34 -4.18 21.83
N GLY A 59 -2.56 -3.65 20.88
CA GLY A 59 -1.13 -3.45 21.06
C GLY A 59 -0.80 -2.59 22.29
N MET A 60 -1.49 -1.45 22.47
CA MET A 60 -1.25 -0.57 23.62
C MET A 60 -1.66 -1.21 24.95
N VAL A 61 -2.78 -1.93 24.99
CA VAL A 61 -3.22 -2.64 26.20
C VAL A 61 -2.23 -3.76 26.55
N VAL A 62 -1.78 -4.55 25.57
CA VAL A 62 -0.78 -5.61 25.80
C VAL A 62 0.52 -5.02 26.37
N LEU A 63 1.02 -3.92 25.80
CA LEU A 63 2.24 -3.28 26.32
C LEU A 63 2.04 -2.67 27.72
N ALA A 64 0.90 -2.04 27.99
CA ALA A 64 0.58 -1.49 29.30
C ALA A 64 0.50 -2.59 30.37
N ILE A 65 -0.15 -3.72 30.07
CA ILE A 65 -0.22 -4.88 30.97
C ILE A 65 1.17 -5.49 31.19
N THR A 66 1.96 -5.62 30.11
CA THR A 66 3.34 -6.15 30.17
C THR A 66 4.23 -5.30 31.08
N ALA A 67 4.05 -3.98 31.06
CA ALA A 67 4.77 -3.06 31.93
C ALA A 67 4.23 -3.01 33.37
N ALA A 68 2.92 -3.21 33.57
CA ALA A 68 2.26 -3.13 34.87
C ALA A 68 2.46 -4.36 35.75
N ILE A 69 2.43 -5.57 35.16
CA ILE A 69 2.48 -6.82 35.91
C ILE A 69 3.93 -7.36 35.92
N PRO A 70 4.58 -7.47 37.10
CA PRO A 70 5.97 -7.88 37.21
C PRO A 70 6.30 -9.26 36.62
N HIS A 71 5.31 -10.16 36.51
CA HIS A 71 5.53 -11.51 35.97
C HIS A 71 5.87 -11.52 34.46
N PHE A 72 5.39 -10.53 33.71
CA PHE A 72 5.62 -10.44 32.26
C PHE A 72 6.96 -9.79 31.89
N ARG A 73 7.75 -9.36 32.89
CA ARG A 73 9.07 -8.76 32.70
C ARG A 73 10.12 -9.48 33.55
N PRO A 74 11.41 -9.43 33.16
CA PRO A 74 12.48 -9.93 34.02
C PRO A 74 12.54 -9.12 35.32
N GLN A 75 13.09 -9.73 36.38
CA GLN A 75 13.25 -9.04 37.66
C GLN A 75 14.20 -7.85 37.52
N PRO A 76 13.93 -6.73 38.21
CA PRO A 76 14.81 -5.57 38.17
C PRO A 76 16.19 -5.95 38.74
N CYS A 77 17.24 -5.58 38.02
CA CYS A 77 18.61 -5.92 38.42
C CYS A 77 18.97 -5.19 39.72
N GLN A 78 19.44 -5.93 40.72
CA GLN A 78 20.00 -5.35 41.93
C GLN A 78 21.51 -5.24 41.77
N ASN A 79 22.06 -4.05 42.05
CA ASN A 79 23.49 -3.79 42.25
C ASN A 79 24.46 -4.26 41.15
N GLY A 80 24.16 -3.98 39.88
CA GLY A 80 25.17 -4.02 38.81
C GLY A 80 25.73 -5.40 38.44
N GLU A 81 25.17 -6.49 38.97
CA GLU A 81 25.45 -7.84 38.48
C GLU A 81 24.66 -8.16 37.20
N GLN A 82 25.07 -9.22 36.50
CA GLN A 82 24.48 -9.70 35.25
C GLN A 82 22.95 -9.81 35.37
N CYS A 83 22.25 -8.90 34.69
CA CYS A 83 20.80 -8.90 34.57
C CYS A 83 20.30 -10.21 33.92
N GLU A 84 19.26 -10.81 34.51
CA GLU A 84 18.60 -11.97 33.90
C GLU A 84 17.94 -11.55 32.58
N GLN A 85 18.28 -12.25 31.50
CA GLN A 85 17.69 -11.98 30.19
C GLN A 85 16.20 -12.34 30.19
N PRO A 86 15.37 -11.65 29.39
CA PRO A 86 13.95 -11.97 29.29
C PRO A 86 13.76 -13.39 28.78
N LYS A 87 12.84 -14.12 29.40
CA LYS A 87 12.47 -15.46 28.91
C LYS A 87 11.86 -15.33 27.50
N PRO A 88 12.02 -16.33 26.61
CA PRO A 88 11.51 -16.25 25.24
C PRO A 88 10.01 -15.91 25.13
N TRP A 89 9.21 -16.35 26.11
CA TRP A 89 7.77 -16.04 26.16
C TRP A 89 7.49 -14.59 26.57
N GLN A 90 8.26 -14.00 27.49
CA GLN A 90 8.14 -12.59 27.89
C GLN A 90 8.49 -11.69 26.69
N PHE A 91 9.57 -12.04 25.99
CA PHE A 91 9.97 -11.37 24.77
C PHE A 91 8.93 -11.53 23.65
N SER A 92 8.34 -12.71 23.50
CA SER A 92 7.27 -12.95 22.50
C SER A 92 6.06 -12.06 22.73
N ILE A 93 5.61 -11.89 23.99
CA ILE A 93 4.47 -11.01 24.33
C ILE A 93 4.77 -9.56 23.95
N LEU A 94 5.98 -9.09 24.26
CA LEU A 94 6.44 -7.76 23.87
C LEU A 94 6.42 -7.56 22.35
N VAL A 95 7.00 -8.51 21.61
CA VAL A 95 7.06 -8.45 20.13
C VAL A 95 5.67 -8.50 19.51
N VAL A 96 4.75 -9.32 20.03
CA VAL A 96 3.36 -9.38 19.58
C VAL A 96 2.66 -8.03 19.83
N GLY A 97 2.82 -7.44 21.03
CA GLY A 97 2.27 -6.13 21.35
C GLY A 97 2.79 -5.03 20.41
N LEU A 98 4.09 -5.02 20.14
CA LEU A 98 4.72 -4.09 19.18
C LEU A 98 4.23 -4.34 17.75
N GLY A 99 4.05 -5.60 17.33
CA GLY A 99 3.52 -5.95 16.02
C GLY A 99 2.10 -5.41 15.81
N PHE A 100 1.22 -5.56 16.81
CA PHE A 100 -0.12 -4.98 16.77
C PHE A 100 -0.10 -3.44 16.69
N LEU A 101 0.83 -2.78 17.37
CA LEU A 101 1.01 -1.33 17.23
C LEU A 101 1.47 -0.93 15.83
N VAL A 102 2.38 -1.67 15.21
CA VAL A 102 2.83 -1.39 13.84
C VAL A 102 1.67 -1.56 12.86
N ILE A 103 0.90 -2.64 12.95
CA ILE A 103 -0.28 -2.89 12.10
C ILE A 103 -1.33 -1.79 12.31
N GLY A 104 -1.59 -1.43 13.56
CA GLY A 104 -2.53 -0.39 13.92
C GLY A 104 -2.12 0.99 13.41
N ALA A 105 -0.89 1.41 13.71
CA ALA A 105 -0.34 2.69 13.25
C ALA A 105 -0.27 2.78 11.72
N GLY A 106 0.07 1.67 11.04
CA GLY A 106 0.16 1.58 9.59
C GLY A 106 -1.17 1.80 8.87
N GLY A 107 -2.29 1.39 9.48
CA GLY A 107 -3.63 1.66 8.93
C GLY A 107 -4.24 2.99 9.39
N ILE A 108 -4.06 3.39 10.65
CA ILE A 108 -4.67 4.62 11.17
C ILE A 108 -4.08 5.87 10.51
N ARG A 109 -2.74 5.97 10.44
CA ARG A 109 -2.06 7.21 10.02
C ARG A 109 -2.43 7.68 8.60
N PRO A 110 -2.39 6.84 7.55
CA PRO A 110 -2.76 7.28 6.20
C PRO A 110 -4.26 7.53 6.06
N CYS A 111 -5.10 6.76 6.75
CA CYS A 111 -6.55 6.86 6.63
C CYS A 111 -7.14 8.06 7.40
N ASN A 112 -6.55 8.45 8.53
CA ASN A 112 -7.12 9.47 9.41
C ASN A 112 -7.26 10.84 8.72
N ILE A 113 -6.21 11.31 8.05
CA ILE A 113 -6.23 12.60 7.36
C ILE A 113 -7.17 12.54 6.15
N ALA A 114 -7.08 11.48 5.35
CA ALA A 114 -7.92 11.29 4.17
C ALA A 114 -9.41 11.32 4.55
N PHE A 115 -9.78 10.53 5.56
CA PHE A 115 -11.15 10.48 6.07
C PHE A 115 -11.64 11.83 6.61
N GLY A 116 -10.78 12.59 7.30
CA GLY A 116 -11.10 13.91 7.81
C GLY A 116 -11.35 14.94 6.69
N VAL A 117 -10.58 14.87 5.60
CA VAL A 117 -10.77 15.74 4.42
C VAL A 117 -12.03 15.37 3.65
N ASP A 118 -12.36 14.07 3.57
CA ASP A 118 -13.56 13.56 2.89
C ASP A 118 -14.87 14.09 3.49
N GLN A 119 -14.83 14.64 4.71
CA GLN A 119 -16.00 15.27 5.34
C GLN A 119 -16.36 16.64 4.74
N PHE A 120 -15.46 17.24 3.94
CA PHE A 120 -15.66 18.55 3.34
C PHE A 120 -15.89 18.47 1.84
N ASP A 121 -16.82 19.27 1.32
CA ASP A 121 -17.04 19.36 -0.13
C ASP A 121 -15.97 20.24 -0.80
N THR A 122 -14.97 19.59 -1.40
CA THR A 122 -13.87 20.26 -2.11
C THR A 122 -14.27 20.92 -3.43
N LYS A 123 -15.49 20.70 -3.93
CA LYS A 123 -15.99 21.37 -5.14
C LYS A 123 -16.34 22.84 -4.88
N THR A 124 -16.73 23.16 -3.65
CA THR A 124 -17.16 24.50 -3.25
C THR A 124 -15.97 25.31 -2.70
N GLU A 125 -15.86 26.62 -3.03
CA GLU A 125 -14.78 27.48 -2.52
C GLU A 125 -14.74 27.52 -0.98
N LYS A 126 -15.92 27.50 -0.34
CA LYS A 126 -16.06 27.41 1.12
C LYS A 126 -15.43 26.12 1.68
N GLY A 127 -15.67 24.98 1.06
CA GLY A 127 -15.11 23.70 1.50
C GLY A 127 -13.59 23.65 1.33
N LYS A 128 -13.04 24.19 0.24
CA LYS A 128 -11.57 24.33 0.07
C LYS A 128 -10.92 25.14 1.20
N LYS A 129 -11.53 26.27 1.60
CA LYS A 129 -11.04 27.07 2.74
C LYS A 129 -11.15 26.32 4.07
N GLN A 130 -12.22 25.54 4.27
CA GLN A 130 -12.40 24.71 5.46
C GLN A 130 -11.36 23.58 5.54
N VAL A 131 -11.05 22.91 4.42
CA VAL A 131 -9.99 21.89 4.36
C VAL A 131 -8.62 22.48 4.71
N GLN A 132 -8.31 23.69 4.23
CA GLN A 132 -7.07 24.38 4.62
C GLN A 132 -7.02 24.68 6.12
N SER A 133 -8.13 25.17 6.69
CA SER A 133 -8.23 25.40 8.14
C SER A 133 -8.12 24.09 8.94
N PHE A 134 -8.71 23.01 8.44
CA PHE A 134 -8.60 21.66 9.02
C PHE A 134 -7.14 21.21 9.07
N TYR A 135 -6.39 21.33 7.97
CA TYR A 135 -4.96 21.00 7.97
C TYR A 135 -4.16 21.82 8.98
N ASN A 136 -4.40 23.14 9.04
CA ASN A 136 -3.71 24.02 9.99
C ASN A 136 -3.94 23.57 11.44
N TRP A 137 -5.20 23.29 11.81
CA TRP A 137 -5.54 22.79 13.16
C TRP A 137 -5.01 21.38 13.43
N TYR A 138 -5.11 20.48 12.45
CA TYR A 138 -4.59 19.12 12.56
C TYR A 138 -3.08 19.13 12.85
N TYR A 139 -2.29 19.87 12.05
CA TYR A 139 -0.85 19.94 12.26
C TYR A 139 -0.47 20.65 13.55
N LEU A 140 -1.15 21.75 13.91
CA LEU A 140 -0.92 22.44 15.18
C LEU A 140 -1.15 21.52 16.37
N THR A 141 -2.30 20.84 16.41
CA THR A 141 -2.64 19.91 17.49
C THR A 141 -1.72 18.70 17.52
N PHE A 142 -1.33 18.16 16.36
CA PHE A 142 -0.35 17.09 16.26
C PHE A 142 1.03 17.51 16.80
N THR A 143 1.52 18.70 16.46
CA THR A 143 2.79 19.22 16.98
C THR A 143 2.74 19.41 18.49
N LEU A 144 1.67 19.97 19.04
CA LEU A 144 1.49 20.11 20.49
C LEU A 144 1.40 18.76 21.20
N ALA A 145 0.65 17.81 20.63
CA ALA A 145 0.55 16.45 21.16
C ALA A 145 1.90 15.71 21.12
N LEU A 146 2.68 15.89 20.04
CA LEU A 146 4.01 15.32 19.92
C LEU A 146 4.98 15.92 20.97
N LEU A 147 4.93 17.23 21.19
CA LEU A 147 5.71 17.89 22.24
C LEU A 147 5.34 17.31 23.61
N PHE A 148 4.04 17.19 23.92
CA PHE A 148 3.57 16.59 25.17
C PHE A 148 4.01 15.12 25.31
N ALA A 149 3.92 14.33 24.24
CA ALA A 149 4.34 12.93 24.23
C ALA A 149 5.86 12.79 24.47
N LEU A 150 6.69 13.57 23.78
CA LEU A 150 8.14 13.49 23.88
C LEU A 150 8.70 14.13 25.16
N THR A 151 7.90 14.93 25.88
CA THR A 151 8.31 15.55 27.15
C THR A 151 7.64 14.87 28.34
N VAL A 152 6.34 15.05 28.52
CA VAL A 152 5.59 14.59 29.69
C VAL A 152 5.48 13.06 29.73
N ILE A 153 5.11 12.42 28.62
CA ILE A 153 4.97 10.95 28.63
C ILE A 153 6.34 10.29 28.77
N VAL A 154 7.37 10.75 28.06
CA VAL A 154 8.74 10.25 28.22
C VAL A 154 9.27 10.49 29.65
N TYR A 155 8.97 11.64 30.26
CA TYR A 155 9.31 11.90 31.67
C TYR A 155 8.64 10.89 32.61
N ILE A 156 7.35 10.62 32.42
CA ILE A 156 6.62 9.62 33.21
C ILE A 156 7.22 8.22 33.01
N GLN A 157 7.57 7.85 31.77
CA GLN A 157 8.20 6.55 31.46
C GLN A 157 9.57 6.40 32.14
N ASN A 158 10.40 7.45 32.10
CA ASN A 158 11.78 7.41 32.57
C ASN A 158 11.92 7.63 34.09
N SER A 159 11.09 8.49 34.68
CA SER A 159 11.24 8.93 36.07
C SER A 159 10.17 8.38 37.02
N VAL A 160 9.00 7.97 36.54
CA VAL A 160 7.91 7.48 37.40
C VAL A 160 7.72 5.97 37.23
N SER A 161 7.23 5.54 36.07
CA SER A 161 7.02 4.12 35.75
C SER A 161 6.59 3.97 34.29
N TRP A 162 7.15 2.96 33.62
CA TRP A 162 6.71 2.52 32.30
C TRP A 162 5.23 2.12 32.24
N ALA A 163 4.69 1.58 33.33
CA ALA A 163 3.27 1.19 33.39
C ALA A 163 2.36 2.40 33.21
N TRP A 164 2.61 3.48 33.95
CA TRP A 164 1.85 4.74 33.82
C TRP A 164 2.11 5.42 32.48
N GLY A 165 3.36 5.40 32.01
CA GLY A 165 3.75 5.99 30.74
C GLY A 165 3.12 5.32 29.51
N LEU A 166 2.71 4.05 29.61
CA LEU A 166 1.99 3.33 28.55
C LEU A 166 0.48 3.33 28.76
N ALA A 167 0.01 3.31 30.02
CA ALA A 167 -1.41 3.36 30.34
C ALA A 167 -2.07 4.69 29.93
N ILE A 168 -1.40 5.83 30.13
CA ILE A 168 -1.96 7.14 29.79
C ILE A 168 -2.31 7.24 28.28
N PRO A 169 -1.37 6.99 27.34
CA PRO A 169 -1.70 6.93 25.92
C PRO A 169 -2.80 5.90 25.58
N ALA A 170 -2.78 4.72 26.22
CA ALA A 170 -3.81 3.71 26.03
C ALA A 170 -5.21 4.24 26.40
N THR A 171 -5.34 4.95 27.51
CA THR A 171 -6.63 5.56 27.92
C THR A 171 -7.10 6.63 26.94
N PHE A 172 -6.21 7.52 26.47
CA PHE A 172 -6.57 8.50 25.44
C PHE A 172 -6.98 7.85 24.12
N MET A 173 -6.34 6.73 23.75
CA MET A 173 -6.74 5.98 22.57
C MET A 173 -8.13 5.34 22.74
N VAL A 174 -8.45 4.77 23.90
CA VAL A 174 -9.81 4.26 24.18
C VAL A 174 -10.84 5.37 24.06
N LEU A 175 -10.57 6.53 24.65
CA LEU A 175 -11.44 7.70 24.55
C LEU A 175 -11.61 8.16 23.10
N SER A 176 -10.51 8.24 22.35
CA SER A 176 -10.49 8.63 20.93
C SER A 176 -11.32 7.66 20.07
N VAL A 177 -11.10 6.35 20.22
CA VAL A 177 -11.89 5.31 19.51
C VAL A 177 -13.37 5.41 19.88
N SER A 178 -13.69 5.65 21.15
CA SER A 178 -15.08 5.78 21.59
C SER A 178 -15.78 6.98 20.95
N VAL A 179 -15.11 8.14 20.89
CA VAL A 179 -15.63 9.35 20.22
C VAL A 179 -15.75 9.12 18.71
N PHE A 180 -14.76 8.49 18.09
CA PHE A 180 -14.78 8.16 16.65
C PHE A 180 -15.97 7.26 16.30
N LEU A 181 -16.19 6.19 17.07
CA LEU A 181 -17.32 5.28 16.86
C LEU A 181 -18.67 5.94 17.16
N ALA A 182 -18.75 6.79 18.19
CA ALA A 182 -19.97 7.56 18.49
C ALA A 182 -20.34 8.54 17.35
N GLY A 183 -19.34 9.09 16.66
CA GLY A 183 -19.49 9.97 15.51
C GLY A 183 -19.90 9.27 14.20
N SER A 184 -19.86 7.93 14.13
CA SER A 184 -20.12 7.15 12.91
C SER A 184 -21.40 7.53 12.16
N ARG A 185 -22.46 7.90 12.87
CA ARG A 185 -23.74 8.30 12.27
C ARG A 185 -23.70 9.69 11.59
N LEU A 186 -22.71 10.51 11.91
CA LEU A 186 -22.55 11.86 11.37
C LEU A 186 -21.58 11.91 10.19
N TYR A 187 -20.83 10.83 9.96
CA TYR A 187 -19.80 10.82 8.94
C TYR A 187 -20.39 10.73 7.53
N VAL A 188 -19.77 11.48 6.62
CA VAL A 188 -20.03 11.39 5.19
C VAL A 188 -19.13 10.29 4.63
N TYR A 189 -19.75 9.27 4.07
CA TYR A 189 -19.06 8.13 3.47
C TYR A 189 -18.94 8.32 1.96
N VAL A 190 -17.69 8.35 1.48
CA VAL A 190 -17.39 8.39 0.04
C VAL A 190 -17.40 6.98 -0.51
N LEU A 191 -18.21 6.72 -1.54
CA LEU A 191 -18.24 5.42 -2.20
C LEU A 191 -16.86 5.11 -2.82
N PRO A 192 -16.35 3.88 -2.67
CA PRO A 192 -15.04 3.55 -3.21
C PRO A 192 -15.06 3.55 -4.73
N LYS A 193 -13.96 4.02 -5.30
CA LYS A 193 -13.72 3.98 -6.75
C LYS A 193 -12.76 2.84 -7.06
N GLY A 194 -13.22 1.59 -6.89
CA GLY A 194 -12.44 0.38 -7.20
C GLY A 194 -11.14 0.22 -6.40
N SER A 195 -10.28 -0.71 -6.82
CA SER A 195 -8.98 -0.99 -6.16
C SER A 195 -7.81 -0.41 -6.96
N VAL A 196 -7.10 0.54 -6.35
CA VAL A 196 -5.89 1.16 -6.91
C VAL A 196 -4.80 0.12 -7.20
N PHE A 197 -4.56 -0.79 -6.25
CA PHE A 197 -3.59 -1.89 -6.41
C PHE A 197 -4.01 -2.87 -7.51
N GLY A 198 -5.31 -3.15 -7.64
CA GLY A 198 -5.84 -3.96 -8.74
C GLY A 198 -5.53 -3.34 -10.09
N SER A 199 -5.73 -2.03 -10.25
CA SER A 199 -5.34 -1.30 -11.47
C SER A 199 -3.83 -1.29 -11.72
N MET A 200 -2.99 -1.19 -10.68
CA MET A 200 -1.53 -1.26 -10.84
C MET A 200 -1.07 -2.63 -11.35
N ILE A 201 -1.63 -3.72 -10.81
CA ILE A 201 -1.32 -5.08 -11.26
C ILE A 201 -1.76 -5.26 -12.71
N LYS A 202 -2.95 -4.77 -13.08
CA LYS A 202 -3.44 -4.77 -14.47
C LYS A 202 -2.45 -4.07 -15.42
N VAL A 203 -1.91 -2.91 -15.03
CA VAL A 203 -0.89 -2.20 -15.83
C VAL A 203 0.36 -3.04 -16.02
N ILE A 204 0.87 -3.69 -14.97
CA ILE A 204 2.06 -4.56 -15.07
C ILE A 204 1.80 -5.73 -16.02
N VAL A 205 0.65 -6.40 -15.87
CA VAL A 205 0.25 -7.53 -16.70
C VAL A 205 0.05 -7.10 -18.16
N ALA A 206 -0.67 -6.00 -18.39
CA ALA A 206 -0.91 -5.46 -19.72
C ALA A 206 0.40 -5.04 -20.43
N ALA A 207 1.29 -4.34 -19.72
CA ALA A 207 2.61 -3.96 -20.25
C ALA A 207 3.47 -5.19 -20.59
N PHE A 208 3.44 -6.23 -19.75
CA PHE A 208 4.16 -7.47 -20.00
C PHE A 208 3.60 -8.25 -21.19
N ASN A 209 2.27 -8.32 -21.32
CA ASN A 209 1.61 -8.95 -22.46
C ASN A 209 1.90 -8.21 -23.77
N LYS A 210 1.97 -6.87 -23.72
CA LYS A 210 2.25 -5.99 -24.86
C LYS A 210 3.76 -5.72 -25.06
N ARG A 211 4.65 -6.42 -24.35
CA ARG A 211 6.11 -6.16 -24.39
C ARG A 211 6.76 -6.31 -25.76
N ARG A 212 6.16 -7.13 -26.64
CA ARG A 212 6.64 -7.40 -28.01
C ARG A 212 6.17 -6.38 -29.05
N LEU A 213 5.35 -5.40 -28.66
CA LEU A 213 4.98 -4.30 -29.55
C LEU A 213 6.19 -3.38 -29.75
N THR A 214 6.57 -3.18 -31.01
CA THR A 214 7.66 -2.31 -31.47
C THR A 214 7.20 -1.50 -32.67
N GLY A 215 7.42 -0.18 -32.65
CA GLY A 215 7.57 0.61 -33.87
C GLY A 215 6.33 0.97 -34.71
N LEU A 216 5.21 1.40 -34.11
CA LEU A 216 4.25 2.26 -34.83
C LEU A 216 3.83 3.45 -33.95
N GLU A 217 3.37 4.51 -34.60
CA GLU A 217 2.70 5.65 -33.98
C GLU A 217 1.34 5.19 -33.45
N TYR A 218 1.34 4.61 -32.25
CA TYR A 218 0.14 4.08 -31.62
C TYR A 218 -0.59 5.16 -30.82
N SER A 219 -1.91 5.21 -30.92
CA SER A 219 -2.73 6.02 -30.03
C SER A 219 -2.74 5.41 -28.62
N LEU A 220 -2.51 6.26 -27.62
CA LEU A 220 -2.62 5.87 -26.21
C LEU A 220 -4.06 6.02 -25.73
N TYR A 221 -4.52 5.06 -24.93
CA TYR A 221 -5.88 5.04 -24.39
C TYR A 221 -6.05 6.04 -23.24
N GLU A 222 -6.80 7.11 -23.49
CA GLU A 222 -7.28 8.06 -22.49
C GLU A 222 -8.74 7.70 -22.14
N ALA A 223 -9.00 7.38 -20.87
CA ALA A 223 -10.33 6.96 -20.44
C ALA A 223 -11.32 8.15 -20.50
N PRO A 224 -12.59 7.91 -20.94
CA PRO A 224 -13.62 8.93 -20.89
C PRO A 224 -13.79 9.47 -19.46
N THR A 225 -13.65 10.78 -19.28
CA THR A 225 -13.70 11.41 -17.95
C THR A 225 -15.14 11.87 -17.66
N GLU A 226 -15.74 11.43 -16.56
CA GLU A 226 -17.11 11.85 -16.15
C GLU A 226 -17.18 13.27 -15.56
N SER A 227 -16.05 13.98 -15.38
CA SER A 227 -16.05 15.32 -14.78
C SER A 227 -14.89 16.20 -15.25
N GLU A 228 -15.19 17.43 -15.69
CA GLU A 228 -14.26 18.49 -16.13
C GLU A 228 -13.25 18.98 -15.07
N SER A 229 -13.21 18.38 -13.88
CA SER A 229 -12.37 18.80 -12.74
C SER A 229 -11.31 17.78 -12.30
N GLU A 230 -10.98 16.80 -13.12
CA GLU A 230 -9.81 15.95 -12.84
C GLU A 230 -8.55 16.56 -13.47
N THR A 231 -7.55 16.87 -12.64
CA THR A 231 -6.25 17.36 -13.06
C THR A 231 -5.63 16.40 -14.07
N LYS A 232 -5.46 16.84 -15.32
CA LYS A 232 -4.81 16.04 -16.37
C LYS A 232 -3.40 15.70 -15.90
N MET A 233 -3.11 14.42 -15.63
CA MET A 233 -1.76 13.98 -15.27
C MET A 233 -0.84 14.24 -16.48
N LEU A 234 0.24 14.97 -16.24
CA LEU A 234 1.28 15.20 -17.24
C LEU A 234 1.94 13.86 -17.60
N HIS A 235 1.95 13.53 -18.89
CA HIS A 235 2.61 12.33 -19.38
C HIS A 235 4.13 12.42 -19.20
N THR A 236 4.73 11.39 -18.62
CA THR A 236 6.17 11.38 -18.31
C THR A 236 6.92 10.37 -19.17
N GLU A 237 8.04 10.78 -19.75
CA GLU A 237 8.92 9.94 -20.60
C GLU A 237 9.71 8.87 -19.83
N ARG A 238 9.57 8.79 -18.50
CA ARG A 238 10.22 7.78 -17.64
C ARG A 238 9.43 6.46 -17.67
N PHE A 239 10.14 5.33 -17.63
CA PHE A 239 9.56 3.98 -17.66
C PHE A 239 8.67 3.70 -18.88
N LYS A 240 9.13 4.05 -20.10
CA LYS A 240 8.39 3.89 -21.37
C LYS A 240 7.83 2.49 -21.64
N TYR A 241 8.42 1.46 -21.04
CA TYR A 241 7.90 0.10 -21.16
C TYR A 241 6.51 -0.08 -20.53
N LEU A 242 6.17 0.72 -19.51
CA LEU A 242 4.84 0.70 -18.89
C LEU A 242 3.76 1.35 -19.79
N ASP A 243 4.15 2.28 -20.67
CA ASP A 243 3.24 2.90 -21.62
C ASP A 243 2.65 1.90 -22.62
N LYS A 244 3.32 0.75 -22.79
CA LYS A 244 2.78 -0.37 -23.57
C LYS A 244 1.45 -0.90 -23.04
N ALA A 245 1.15 -0.72 -21.76
CA ALA A 245 -0.16 -1.08 -21.19
C ALA A 245 -1.30 -0.23 -21.74
N ALA A 246 -1.01 1.00 -22.18
CA ALA A 246 -1.99 1.97 -22.68
C ALA A 246 -2.06 2.05 -24.21
N ILE A 247 -1.24 1.29 -24.95
CA ILE A 247 -1.28 1.24 -26.41
C ILE A 247 -2.56 0.53 -26.88
N ILE A 248 -3.36 1.19 -27.71
CA ILE A 248 -4.54 0.60 -28.36
C ILE A 248 -4.09 -0.35 -29.47
N THR A 249 -4.66 -1.55 -29.50
CA THR A 249 -4.43 -2.58 -30.53
C THR A 249 -5.75 -2.97 -31.20
N GLU A 250 -5.72 -3.48 -32.44
CA GLU A 250 -6.92 -3.88 -33.20
C GLU A 250 -7.77 -4.93 -32.48
N GLN A 251 -7.16 -5.70 -31.58
CA GLN A 251 -7.87 -6.71 -30.82
C GLN A 251 -8.66 -6.10 -29.66
N ASP A 252 -8.42 -4.83 -29.27
CA ASP A 252 -9.00 -4.21 -28.07
C ASP A 252 -10.45 -3.80 -28.36
N VAL A 253 -11.38 -4.45 -27.66
CA VAL A 253 -12.83 -4.20 -27.81
C VAL A 253 -13.27 -3.20 -26.76
N PHE A 254 -14.07 -2.22 -27.18
CA PHE A 254 -14.66 -1.21 -26.32
C PHE A 254 -16.16 -1.45 -26.16
N ASP A 255 -16.67 -1.19 -24.96
CA ASP A 255 -18.10 -1.20 -24.64
C ASP A 255 -18.78 0.08 -25.17
N ASP A 256 -20.11 0.15 -25.12
CA ASP A 256 -20.94 1.28 -25.59
C ASP A 256 -20.58 2.63 -24.93
N LYS A 257 -19.88 2.57 -23.79
CA LYS A 257 -19.38 3.73 -23.03
C LYS A 257 -17.94 4.14 -23.37
N GLY A 258 -17.30 3.50 -24.35
CA GLY A 258 -15.91 3.75 -24.72
C GLY A 258 -14.87 3.18 -23.75
N LEU A 259 -15.28 2.26 -22.86
CA LEU A 259 -14.41 1.59 -21.90
C LEU A 259 -13.91 0.25 -22.45
N PRO A 260 -12.66 -0.19 -22.18
CA PRO A 260 -12.16 -1.47 -22.64
C PRO A 260 -12.91 -2.61 -21.96
N VAL A 261 -13.41 -3.56 -22.75
CA VAL A 261 -14.07 -4.78 -22.24
C VAL A 261 -13.08 -5.63 -21.43
N ASN A 262 -11.79 -5.58 -21.74
CA ASN A 262 -10.73 -6.29 -21.02
C ASN A 262 -9.66 -5.35 -20.44
N GLU A 263 -9.87 -4.94 -19.18
CA GLU A 263 -8.96 -4.06 -18.43
C GLU A 263 -7.59 -4.70 -18.09
N TRP A 264 -7.43 -6.02 -18.25
CA TRP A 264 -6.14 -6.70 -18.05
C TRP A 264 -5.22 -6.61 -19.26
N ARG A 265 -5.74 -6.12 -20.39
CA ARG A 265 -4.99 -5.98 -21.64
C ARG A 265 -4.83 -4.53 -22.09
N LEU A 266 -5.78 -3.66 -21.75
CA LEU A 266 -5.70 -2.23 -22.05
C LEU A 266 -6.01 -1.43 -20.78
N CYS A 267 -5.05 -0.61 -20.35
CA CYS A 267 -5.16 0.28 -19.20
C CYS A 267 -5.12 1.75 -19.67
N SER A 268 -5.71 2.65 -18.88
CA SER A 268 -5.66 4.09 -19.19
C SER A 268 -4.29 4.69 -18.88
N ILE A 269 -3.91 5.77 -19.59
CA ILE A 269 -2.68 6.54 -19.30
C ILE A 269 -2.64 6.97 -17.83
N LYS A 270 -3.78 7.36 -17.24
CA LYS A 270 -3.87 7.75 -15.83
C LYS A 270 -3.40 6.64 -14.89
N GLN A 271 -3.80 5.39 -15.15
CA GLN A 271 -3.36 4.24 -14.35
C GLN A 271 -1.86 3.95 -14.54
N VAL A 272 -1.34 4.14 -15.74
CA VAL A 272 0.10 3.98 -16.04
C VAL A 272 0.93 5.03 -15.31
N GLU A 273 0.55 6.30 -15.37
CA GLU A 273 1.27 7.39 -14.69
C GLU A 273 1.18 7.25 -13.16
N GLN A 274 0.06 6.78 -12.62
CA GLN A 274 -0.05 6.42 -11.20
C GLN A 274 0.98 5.35 -10.79
N LEU A 275 1.15 4.28 -11.59
CA LEU A 275 2.17 3.26 -11.31
C LEU A 275 3.60 3.83 -11.43
N LYS A 276 3.89 4.62 -12.47
CA LYS A 276 5.19 5.28 -12.64
C LYS A 276 5.55 6.14 -11.42
N SER A 277 4.59 6.91 -10.92
CA SER A 277 4.78 7.76 -9.74
C SER A 277 5.10 6.94 -8.48
N LEU A 278 4.46 5.78 -8.30
CA LEU A 278 4.69 4.90 -7.16
C LEU A 278 6.08 4.22 -7.23
N VAL A 279 6.50 3.79 -8.43
CA VAL A 279 7.85 3.25 -8.65
C VAL A 279 8.91 4.31 -8.32
N GLY A 280 8.71 5.55 -8.76
CA GLY A 280 9.59 6.67 -8.39
C GLY A 280 9.60 6.96 -6.89
N LEU A 281 8.47 6.84 -6.20
CA LEU A 281 8.39 6.98 -4.75
C LEU A 281 9.14 5.87 -4.01
N THR A 282 9.14 4.65 -4.57
CA THR A 282 9.85 3.49 -4.00
C THR A 282 11.36 3.71 -4.00
N GLU A 283 11.92 4.29 -5.06
CA GLU A 283 13.33 4.68 -5.12
C GLU A 283 13.69 5.72 -4.06
N ALA A 284 12.80 6.70 -3.79
CA ALA A 284 13.02 7.69 -2.74
C ALA A 284 12.95 7.09 -1.33
N LEU A 285 12.03 6.14 -1.09
CA LEU A 285 11.88 5.47 0.20
C LEU A 285 13.04 4.51 0.49
N MET A 286 13.63 3.88 -0.53
CA MET A 286 14.83 3.03 -0.38
C MET A 286 16.00 3.78 0.27
N GLY A 287 16.21 5.05 -0.10
CA GLY A 287 17.26 5.89 0.48
C GLY A 287 17.04 6.17 1.97
N ILE A 288 15.79 6.33 2.39
CA ILE A 288 15.41 6.57 3.79
C ILE A 288 15.62 5.29 4.61
N SER A 289 15.16 4.13 4.12
CA SER A 289 15.32 2.84 4.79
C SER A 289 16.78 2.44 4.97
N LEU A 290 17.64 2.73 3.99
CA LEU A 290 19.07 2.42 4.07
C LEU A 290 19.79 3.36 5.04
N MET A 291 19.43 4.64 5.06
CA MET A 291 19.95 5.62 6.03
C MET A 291 19.52 5.25 7.45
N GLU A 292 18.28 4.82 7.66
CA GLU A 292 17.77 4.38 8.96
C GLU A 292 18.48 3.10 9.43
N PHE A 293 18.70 2.13 8.55
CA PHE A 293 19.47 0.90 8.84
C PHE A 293 20.91 1.18 9.26
N PHE A 294 21.63 2.07 8.55
CA PHE A 294 23.00 2.41 8.95
C PHE A 294 23.04 3.19 10.26
N ASN A 295 22.08 4.08 10.51
CA ASN A 295 21.99 4.80 11.78
C ASN A 295 21.55 3.90 12.96
N SER A 296 20.86 2.79 12.72
CA SER A 296 20.47 1.84 13.77
C SER A 296 21.56 0.83 14.13
N HIS A 297 22.47 0.53 13.21
CA HIS A 297 23.52 -0.49 13.41
C HIS A 297 24.93 0.07 13.62
N LEU A 298 25.18 1.34 13.28
CA LEU A 298 26.44 2.01 13.57
C LEU A 298 26.36 2.80 14.89
N PRO A 299 27.45 2.86 15.68
CA PRO A 299 27.47 3.65 16.92
C PRO A 299 27.23 5.14 16.63
N ALA A 300 26.60 5.86 17.57
CA ALA A 300 26.16 7.25 17.39
C ALA A 300 27.27 8.22 16.94
N SER A 301 28.53 7.90 17.24
CA SER A 301 29.73 8.63 16.80
C SER A 301 30.05 8.52 15.29
N MET A 302 29.34 7.65 14.55
CA MET A 302 29.56 7.34 13.13
C MET A 302 28.35 7.68 12.24
N SER A 303 27.33 8.39 12.75
CA SER A 303 26.12 8.75 11.99
C SER A 303 26.41 9.61 10.75
N THR A 304 27.37 10.54 10.83
CA THR A 304 27.84 11.32 9.68
C THR A 304 28.60 10.47 8.67
N VAL A 305 29.31 9.43 9.13
CA VAL A 305 30.00 8.48 8.27
C VAL A 305 29.00 7.60 7.51
N ALA A 306 27.88 7.21 8.15
CA ALA A 306 26.77 6.51 7.50
C ALA A 306 26.18 7.33 6.32
N GLY A 307 25.88 8.61 6.56
CA GLY A 307 25.41 9.51 5.51
C GLY A 307 26.45 9.67 4.39
N ALA A 308 27.73 9.82 4.74
CA ALA A 308 28.82 9.91 3.76
C ALA A 308 28.96 8.63 2.93
N PHE A 309 28.76 7.44 3.50
CA PHE A 309 28.81 6.17 2.78
C PHE A 309 27.67 6.02 1.76
N VAL A 310 26.49 6.57 2.03
CA VAL A 310 25.38 6.58 1.07
C VAL A 310 25.75 7.43 -0.15
N PHE A 311 26.28 8.64 0.06
CA PHE A 311 26.73 9.50 -1.03
C PHE A 311 27.99 8.95 -1.73
N LEU A 312 28.90 8.32 -1.00
CA LEU A 312 30.07 7.64 -1.56
C LEU A 312 29.66 6.43 -2.40
N ASN A 313 28.66 5.66 -1.98
CA ASN A 313 28.11 4.56 -2.80
C ASN A 313 27.47 5.10 -4.08
N ILE A 314 26.70 6.18 -4.02
CA ILE A 314 26.12 6.82 -5.21
C ILE A 314 27.23 7.31 -6.15
N ALA A 315 28.28 7.95 -5.60
CA ALA A 315 29.43 8.40 -6.37
C ALA A 315 30.22 7.23 -6.98
N MET A 316 30.52 6.18 -6.19
CA MET A 316 31.19 4.97 -6.64
C MET A 316 30.37 4.24 -7.71
N ALA A 317 29.06 4.16 -7.58
CA ALA A 317 28.18 3.60 -8.60
C ALA A 317 28.25 4.43 -9.89
N GLY A 318 28.31 5.77 -9.79
CA GLY A 318 28.53 6.66 -10.94
C GLY A 318 29.88 6.46 -11.61
N TYR A 319 30.96 6.29 -10.84
CA TYR A 319 32.31 6.02 -11.37
C TYR A 319 32.42 4.63 -11.97
N LEU A 320 31.86 3.60 -11.30
CA LEU A 320 31.81 2.23 -11.83
C LEU A 320 30.99 2.18 -13.12
N ASN A 321 29.86 2.90 -13.15
CA ASN A 321 29.09 3.03 -14.37
C ASN A 321 29.90 3.68 -15.49
N SER A 322 30.62 4.76 -15.18
CA SER A 322 31.51 5.43 -16.13
C SER A 322 32.65 4.52 -16.58
N CYS A 323 33.19 3.67 -15.69
CA CYS A 323 34.18 2.65 -16.02
C CYS A 323 33.61 1.57 -16.93
N ILE A 324 32.39 1.08 -16.67
CA ILE A 324 31.69 0.11 -17.51
C ILE A 324 31.48 0.69 -18.92
N VAL A 325 30.93 1.91 -19.00
CA VAL A 325 30.72 2.62 -20.27
C VAL A 325 32.05 2.85 -21.00
N ASN A 326 33.09 3.30 -20.31
CA ASN A 326 34.41 3.53 -20.90
C ASN A 326 35.10 2.24 -21.35
N SER A 327 34.92 1.14 -20.61
CA SER A 327 35.47 -0.17 -20.97
C SER A 327 34.77 -0.72 -22.21
N ILE A 328 33.43 -0.63 -22.27
CA ILE A 328 32.63 -1.01 -23.43
C ILE A 328 33.05 -0.17 -24.65
N SER A 329 33.23 1.14 -24.47
CA SER A 329 33.68 2.05 -25.52
C SER A 329 35.12 1.78 -25.97
N SER A 330 36.01 1.32 -25.07
CA SER A 330 37.43 1.04 -25.38
C SER A 330 37.65 -0.34 -25.99
N SER A 331 36.76 -1.32 -25.76
CA SER A 331 36.84 -2.67 -26.33
C SER A 331 36.44 -2.75 -27.82
N GLY A 332 36.15 -1.61 -28.46
CA GLY A 332 35.77 -1.56 -29.87
C GLY A 332 34.35 -2.07 -30.16
N LEU A 333 33.54 -2.34 -29.13
CA LEU A 333 32.13 -2.68 -29.28
C LEU A 333 31.33 -1.38 -29.52
N TYR A 334 31.10 -1.07 -30.79
CA TYR A 334 30.50 0.15 -31.35
C TYR A 334 29.04 0.43 -30.96
N TRP A 335 28.46 -0.32 -30.02
CA TRP A 335 27.04 -0.19 -29.67
C TRP A 335 26.77 0.83 -28.55
N LEU A 336 27.81 1.31 -27.84
CA LEU A 336 27.71 2.36 -26.82
C LEU A 336 28.84 3.38 -26.99
N GLY A 337 28.53 4.59 -27.48
CA GLY A 337 29.52 5.69 -27.59
C GLY A 337 29.43 6.57 -28.85
N GLY A 338 28.43 6.40 -29.72
CA GLY A 338 28.23 7.28 -30.88
C GLY A 338 27.54 8.61 -30.54
N ARG A 339 27.79 9.67 -31.33
CA ARG A 339 27.10 10.99 -31.23
C ARG A 339 25.61 10.93 -31.65
N ASP A 340 25.15 9.77 -32.08
CA ASP A 340 23.83 9.55 -32.66
C ASP A 340 23.07 8.53 -31.79
N LEU A 341 22.18 9.03 -30.93
CA LEU A 341 21.48 8.23 -29.92
C LEU A 341 20.65 7.09 -30.53
N ASN A 342 20.16 7.28 -31.77
CA ASN A 342 19.33 6.33 -32.50
C ASN A 342 20.10 5.11 -33.05
N LYS A 343 21.44 5.13 -33.05
CA LYS A 343 22.29 4.00 -33.47
C LYS A 343 22.94 3.26 -32.31
N ASN A 344 22.87 3.81 -31.09
CA ASN A 344 23.39 3.16 -29.90
C ASN A 344 22.38 2.11 -29.43
N MET A 345 22.80 0.84 -29.34
CA MET A 345 21.92 -0.24 -28.87
C MET A 345 21.95 -0.31 -27.35
N LEU A 346 21.31 0.69 -26.73
CA LEU A 346 21.25 0.90 -25.28
C LEU A 346 20.72 -0.33 -24.53
N ASP A 347 19.91 -1.16 -25.21
CA ASP A 347 19.37 -2.42 -24.72
C ASP A 347 20.48 -3.40 -24.25
N TYR A 348 21.62 -3.49 -24.96
CA TYR A 348 22.73 -4.35 -24.54
C TYR A 348 23.40 -3.86 -23.26
N TYR A 349 23.46 -2.54 -23.04
CA TYR A 349 23.97 -1.98 -21.80
C TYR A 349 23.03 -2.32 -20.64
N TYR A 350 21.72 -2.23 -20.84
CA TYR A 350 20.75 -2.68 -19.84
C TYR A 350 20.80 -4.20 -19.61
N PHE A 351 21.08 -5.02 -20.62
CA PHE A 351 21.31 -6.45 -20.42
C PHE A 351 22.59 -6.74 -19.61
N VAL A 352 23.66 -5.97 -19.81
CA VAL A 352 24.89 -6.07 -19.01
C VAL A 352 24.63 -5.69 -17.55
N ILE A 353 23.93 -4.57 -17.32
CA ILE A 353 23.51 -4.14 -15.97
C ILE A 353 22.57 -5.18 -15.34
N GLY A 354 21.63 -5.73 -16.11
CA GLY A 354 20.73 -6.80 -15.67
C GLY A 354 21.47 -8.08 -15.27
N GLY A 355 22.48 -8.49 -16.03
CA GLY A 355 23.34 -9.63 -15.69
C GLY A 355 24.14 -9.40 -14.41
N LEU A 356 24.72 -8.21 -14.24
CA LEU A 356 25.38 -7.79 -13.00
C LEU A 356 24.41 -7.80 -11.80
N ALA A 357 23.16 -7.38 -11.99
CA ALA A 357 22.14 -7.41 -10.94
C ALA A 357 21.76 -8.85 -10.56
N VAL A 358 21.67 -9.77 -11.52
CA VAL A 358 21.45 -11.20 -11.24
C VAL A 358 22.63 -11.81 -10.49
N LEU A 359 23.87 -11.47 -10.86
CA LEU A 359 25.06 -11.90 -10.10
C LEU A 359 25.08 -11.34 -8.68
N ASN A 360 24.70 -10.08 -8.51
CA ASN A 360 24.55 -9.46 -7.18
C ASN A 360 23.44 -10.14 -6.38
N LEU A 361 22.32 -10.50 -7.02
CA LEU A 361 21.24 -11.26 -6.37
C LEU A 361 21.72 -12.65 -5.94
N ILE A 362 22.51 -13.34 -6.78
CA ILE A 362 23.13 -14.64 -6.41
C ILE A 362 24.08 -14.44 -5.23
N TYR A 363 24.96 -13.43 -5.28
CA TYR A 363 25.85 -13.08 -4.17
C TYR A 363 25.06 -12.82 -2.88
N PHE A 364 24.04 -11.96 -2.94
CA PHE A 364 23.17 -11.67 -1.81
C PHE A 364 22.49 -12.94 -1.28
N ILE A 365 21.91 -13.76 -2.14
CA ILE A 365 21.27 -15.02 -1.75
C ILE A 365 22.28 -15.95 -1.08
N THR A 366 23.50 -16.10 -1.61
CA THR A 366 24.53 -16.95 -0.98
C THR A 366 24.96 -16.47 0.39
N PHE A 367 25.01 -15.16 0.62
CA PHE A 367 25.32 -14.57 1.92
C PHE A 367 24.12 -14.59 2.88
N ALA A 368 22.92 -14.29 2.39
CA ALA A 368 21.67 -14.37 3.14
C ALA A 368 21.38 -15.81 3.60
N GLN A 369 21.68 -16.80 2.78
CA GLN A 369 21.61 -18.22 3.12
C GLN A 369 22.62 -18.65 4.20
N ARG A 370 23.73 -17.91 4.35
CA ARG A 370 24.72 -18.10 5.41
C ARG A 370 24.51 -17.18 6.60
N TYR A 371 23.52 -16.30 6.52
CA TYR A 371 23.15 -15.40 7.59
C TYR A 371 22.36 -16.21 8.63
N VAL A 372 23.01 -16.54 9.74
CA VAL A 372 22.40 -17.34 10.81
C VAL A 372 21.32 -16.51 11.49
N VAL A 373 20.07 -16.83 11.21
CA VAL A 373 18.91 -16.42 12.02
C VAL A 373 18.78 -17.41 13.17
N THR A 374 18.75 -16.93 14.41
CA THR A 374 18.62 -17.79 15.60
C THR A 374 17.27 -18.55 15.58
N ASN A 375 17.29 -19.88 15.82
CA ASN A 375 16.30 -20.92 15.46
C ASN A 375 14.84 -20.85 15.98
N ASP A 376 14.38 -19.78 16.65
CA ASP A 376 13.09 -19.82 17.37
C ASP A 376 11.83 -19.71 16.49
N SER A 377 11.97 -19.29 15.22
CA SER A 377 10.82 -18.96 14.35
C SER A 377 10.30 -20.11 13.47
N ILE A 378 11.05 -21.21 13.32
CA ILE A 378 10.75 -22.27 12.34
C ILE A 378 9.80 -23.35 12.91
N GLN A 379 9.86 -23.69 14.19
CA GLN A 379 9.04 -24.78 14.77
C GLN A 379 7.52 -24.49 14.83
N LYS A 380 7.09 -23.22 14.77
CA LYS A 380 5.67 -22.86 14.92
C LYS A 380 4.84 -23.06 13.65
N VAL A 381 5.49 -23.13 12.48
CA VAL A 381 4.80 -23.17 11.19
C VAL A 381 4.36 -24.61 10.85
N ASP A 382 5.16 -25.61 11.20
CA ASP A 382 4.91 -27.03 10.87
C ASP A 382 3.66 -27.61 11.55
N ALA A 383 3.35 -27.19 12.77
CA ALA A 383 2.19 -27.70 13.50
C ALA A 383 0.85 -27.28 12.86
N THR A 384 0.83 -26.18 12.09
CA THR A 384 -0.40 -25.59 11.54
C THR A 384 -0.81 -26.26 10.23
N LEU A 385 0.15 -26.76 9.46
CA LEU A 385 -0.06 -27.37 8.14
C LEU A 385 -0.70 -28.76 8.21
N GLN A 386 -0.50 -29.50 9.30
CA GLN A 386 -1.09 -30.83 9.47
C GLN A 386 -2.61 -30.79 9.71
N ALA A 387 -3.13 -29.70 10.26
CA ALA A 387 -4.56 -29.56 10.56
C ALA A 387 -5.42 -29.29 9.31
N THR A 388 -4.84 -28.70 8.27
CA THR A 388 -5.52 -28.33 7.02
C THR A 388 -5.58 -29.48 6.00
N SER A 389 -4.59 -30.38 6.01
CA SER A 389 -4.52 -31.56 5.13
C SER A 389 -5.69 -32.54 5.28
N ASN A 390 -6.41 -32.50 6.39
CA ASN A 390 -7.52 -33.41 6.65
C ASN A 390 -8.88 -32.91 6.14
N LYS A 391 -8.98 -31.67 5.63
CA LYS A 391 -10.26 -31.06 5.24
C LYS A 391 -10.61 -31.11 3.76
N ASP A 392 -9.62 -31.18 2.86
CA ASP A 392 -9.87 -30.99 1.42
C ASP A 392 -9.94 -32.30 0.62
N ASN A 393 -9.70 -33.45 1.24
CA ASN A 393 -10.05 -34.78 0.69
C ASN A 393 -11.57 -34.97 0.47
N ASP A 394 -12.40 -34.04 0.95
CA ASP A 394 -13.85 -34.25 1.05
C ASP A 394 -14.66 -33.71 -0.14
N ASP A 395 -14.09 -32.97 -1.11
CA ASP A 395 -14.97 -32.45 -2.17
C ASP A 395 -14.33 -32.15 -3.53
N GLY A 396 -13.54 -33.11 -4.01
CA GLY A 396 -13.55 -33.42 -5.43
C GLY A 396 -14.88 -34.09 -5.79
N THR A 397 -15.99 -33.36 -5.84
CA THR A 397 -17.24 -33.92 -6.37
C THR A 397 -18.19 -32.82 -6.82
N SER A 398 -18.07 -32.45 -8.10
CA SER A 398 -19.17 -32.23 -9.06
C SER A 398 -18.85 -31.09 -10.02
N GLN A 399 -18.23 -31.52 -11.14
CA GLN A 399 -18.32 -31.05 -12.53
C GLN A 399 -18.15 -29.56 -12.86
#